data_AF-A0A3B8I5R9-F1
#
_entry.id   AF-A0A3B8I5R9-F1
#
_cell.length_a   1.000
_cell.length_b   1.000
_cell.length_c   1.000
_cell.angle_alpha   90.00
_cell.angle_beta   90.00
_cell.angle_gamma   90.00
#
_symmetry.space_group_name_H-M   'P 1'
#
loop_
_entity.id
_entity.type
_entity.pdbx_description
1 polymer ?
#
loop_
_entity_poly.entity_id
_entity_poly.type
_entity_poly.pdbx_seq_one_letter_code
_entity_poly.pdbx_strand_id
1 'polypeptide(L)'
;MGLPVSFTEDGWGPVWNDSWVLKLSQEHGILQVPTDRLNQIAIGDWIGILPVHSCLTADLMGHYKTLDGEPVDHLREHRFV
;
A
#
# COMPACT_ATOMS: atom_id res chain seq x y z
N MET A 1 5.52 -6.09 9.31
CA MET A 1 4.29 -5.27 9.23
C MET A 1 4.42 -4.30 8.08
N GLY A 2 3.33 -3.93 7.42
CA GLY A 2 3.38 -3.00 6.28
C GLY A 2 3.95 -1.65 6.68
N LEU A 3 4.70 -1.03 5.76
CA LEU A 3 5.43 0.21 6.02
C LEU A 3 4.83 1.35 5.17
N PRO A 4 4.37 2.44 5.78
CA PRO A 4 3.80 3.54 5.04
C PRO A 4 4.89 4.39 4.37
N VAL A 5 4.53 4.94 3.21
CA VAL A 5 5.33 5.83 2.37
C VAL A 5 4.44 6.97 1.88
N SER A 6 5.04 8.13 1.63
CA SER A 6 4.37 9.18 0.86
C SER A 6 4.11 8.67 -0.56
N PHE A 7 2.95 8.95 -1.12
CA PHE A 7 2.59 8.56 -2.48
C PHE A 7 2.21 9.80 -3.30
N THR A 8 2.82 9.91 -4.47
CA THR A 8 2.72 11.06 -5.38
C THR A 8 2.55 10.56 -6.81
N GLU A 9 2.33 11.47 -7.75
CA GLU A 9 2.23 11.14 -9.18
C GLU A 9 3.51 10.50 -9.73
N ASP A 10 4.68 10.85 -9.18
CA ASP A 10 5.98 10.28 -9.55
C ASP A 10 6.30 8.95 -8.82
N GLY A 11 5.35 8.44 -8.03
CA GLY A 11 5.48 7.19 -7.27
C GLY A 11 5.60 7.40 -5.78
N TRP A 12 6.26 6.46 -5.10
CA TRP A 12 6.40 6.47 -3.64
C TRP A 12 7.74 7.01 -3.16
N GLY A 13 7.70 7.75 -2.05
CA GLY A 13 8.87 8.29 -1.38
C GLY A 13 9.54 7.31 -0.40
N PRO A 14 10.47 7.80 0.42
CA PRO A 14 11.12 7.01 1.46
C PRO A 14 10.14 6.45 2.49
N VAL A 15 10.49 5.29 3.05
CA VAL A 15 9.75 4.67 4.17
C VAL A 15 9.71 5.60 5.38
N TRP A 16 8.53 5.70 5.98
CA TRP A 16 8.34 6.34 7.27
C TRP A 16 8.83 5.40 8.38
N ASN A 17 10.13 5.46 8.71
CA ASN A 17 10.76 4.54 9.66
C ASN A 17 10.21 4.58 11.09
N ASP A 18 9.45 5.62 11.43
CA ASP A 18 8.78 5.84 12.72
C ASP A 18 7.31 5.38 12.72
N SER A 19 6.85 4.76 11.64
CA SER A 19 5.44 4.47 11.38
C SER A 19 5.25 3.05 10.82
N TRP A 20 4.10 2.44 11.08
CA TRP A 20 3.79 1.10 10.60
C TRP A 20 2.29 0.82 10.62
N VAL A 21 1.85 -0.20 9.87
CA VAL A 21 0.50 -0.75 9.98
C VAL A 21 0.33 -1.50 11.30
N LEU A 22 -0.43 -0.92 12.24
CA LEU A 22 -0.67 -1.47 13.58
C LEU A 22 -1.74 -2.57 13.56
N LYS A 23 -2.81 -2.39 12.79
CA LYS A 23 -3.91 -3.35 12.63
C LYS A 23 -4.50 -3.30 11.23
N LEU A 24 -5.06 -4.42 10.78
CA LEU A 24 -5.81 -4.55 9.52
C LEU A 24 -7.10 -5.34 9.76
N SER A 25 -8.17 -4.91 9.10
CA SER A 25 -9.37 -5.68 8.81
C SER A 25 -9.45 -5.94 7.30
N GLN A 26 -10.60 -6.40 6.80
CA GLN A 26 -10.78 -6.69 5.37
C GLN A 26 -10.58 -5.46 4.47
N GLU A 27 -11.03 -4.29 4.93
CA GLU A 27 -11.03 -3.06 4.12
C GLU A 27 -10.41 -1.86 4.83
N HIS A 28 -10.18 -1.95 6.16
CA HIS A 28 -9.69 -0.84 6.97
C HIS A 28 -8.37 -1.20 7.65
N GLY A 29 -7.47 -0.22 7.71
CA GLY A 29 -6.21 -0.33 8.44
C GLY A 29 -6.06 0.78 9.47
N ILE A 30 -5.25 0.51 10.50
CA ILE A 30 -4.82 1.50 11.49
C ILE A 30 -3.30 1.63 11.38
N LEU A 31 -2.81 2.84 11.14
CA LEU A 31 -1.39 3.15 11.17
C LEU A 31 -1.00 3.67 12.56
N GLN A 32 0.13 3.21 13.09
CA GLN A 32 0.86 3.93 14.12
C GLN A 32 1.71 4.99 13.43
N VAL A 33 1.53 6.24 13.81
CA VAL A 33 2.18 7.40 13.19
C VAL A 33 2.50 8.42 14.28
N PRO A 34 3.67 9.08 14.30
CA PRO A 34 3.94 10.17 15.23
C PRO A 34 3.10 11.40 14.88
N THR A 35 2.79 12.20 15.90
CA THR A 35 1.94 13.41 15.78
C THR A 35 2.41 14.37 14.70
N ASP A 36 3.73 14.62 14.60
CA ASP A 36 4.29 15.56 13.62
C ASP A 36 4.00 15.15 12.18
N ARG A 37 3.93 13.84 11.92
CA ARG A 37 3.60 13.29 10.61
C ARG A 37 2.09 13.22 10.39
N LEU A 38 1.32 12.86 11.42
CA LEU A 38 -0.15 12.91 11.35
C LEU A 38 -0.65 14.32 11.00
N ASN A 39 -0.01 15.37 11.53
CA ASN A 39 -0.33 16.77 11.22
C ASN A 39 -0.07 17.17 9.76
N GLN A 40 0.65 16.35 9.00
CA GLN A 40 0.94 16.56 7.57
C GLN A 40 -0.01 15.78 6.65
N ILE A 41 -0.97 15.05 7.23
CA ILE A 41 -1.92 14.20 6.50
C ILE A 41 -3.32 14.76 6.69
N ALA A 42 -4.04 14.95 5.58
CA ALA A 42 -5.43 15.32 5.56
C ALA A 42 -6.34 14.16 5.11
N ILE A 43 -7.62 14.23 5.47
CA ILE A 43 -8.62 13.31 4.94
C ILE A 43 -8.72 13.52 3.44
N GLY A 44 -8.58 12.43 2.67
CA GLY A 44 -8.55 12.46 1.21
C GLY A 44 -7.17 12.28 0.61
N ASP A 45 -6.10 12.38 1.41
CA ASP A 45 -4.74 12.14 0.95
C ASP A 45 -4.47 10.66 0.67
N TRP A 46 -3.57 10.39 -0.27
CA TRP A 46 -3.09 9.06 -0.56
C TRP A 46 -1.84 8.73 0.26
N ILE A 47 -1.83 7.54 0.87
CA ILE A 47 -0.68 6.97 1.55
C ILE A 47 -0.40 5.61 0.93
N GLY A 48 0.83 5.41 0.46
CA GLY A 48 1.27 4.11 -0.04
C GLY A 48 1.63 3.19 1.11
N ILE A 49 1.34 1.90 0.98
CA ILE A 49 1.74 0.87 1.95
C ILE A 49 2.63 -0.15 1.23
N LEU A 50 3.87 -0.27 1.67
CA LEU A 50 4.75 -1.34 1.21
C LEU A 50 4.34 -2.65 1.92
N PRO A 51 3.86 -3.67 1.20
CA PRO A 51 3.44 -4.92 1.81
C PRO A 51 4.64 -5.73 2.30
N VAL A 52 4.43 -6.54 3.34
CA VAL A 52 5.46 -7.47 3.85
C VAL A 52 5.78 -8.56 2.83
N HIS A 53 4.75 -9.04 2.13
CA HIS A 53 4.86 -10.06 1.10
C HIS A 53 4.25 -9.56 -0.21
N SER A 54 5.09 -9.08 -1.11
CA SER A 54 4.68 -8.64 -2.46
C SER A 54 3.91 -9.73 -3.20
N CYS A 55 4.34 -11.00 -3.11
CA CYS A 55 3.69 -12.10 -3.81
C CYS A 55 2.26 -12.37 -3.31
N LEU A 56 2.03 -12.34 -2.00
CA LEU A 56 0.69 -12.59 -1.45
C LEU A 56 -0.25 -11.40 -1.73
N THR A 57 0.27 -10.18 -1.63
CA THR A 57 -0.48 -8.98 -2.03
C THR A 57 -0.85 -9.02 -3.50
N ALA A 58 0.09 -9.40 -4.38
CA ALA A 58 -0.16 -9.57 -5.80
C ALA A 58 -1.25 -10.62 -6.08
N ASP A 59 -1.16 -11.80 -5.49
CA ASP A 59 -2.15 -12.87 -5.68
C ASP A 59 -3.56 -12.43 -5.27
N LEU A 60 -3.68 -11.66 -4.18
CA LEU A 60 -4.98 -11.13 -3.74
C LEU A 60 -5.48 -9.96 -4.60
N MET A 61 -4.60 -9.10 -5.12
CA MET A 61 -4.96 -7.96 -5.98
C MET A 61 -5.34 -8.38 -7.41
N GLY A 62 -4.81 -9.50 -7.91
CA GLY A 62 -5.13 -10.07 -9.22
C GLY A 62 -4.40 -9.42 -10.40
N HIS A 63 -4.30 -8.09 -10.46
CA HIS A 63 -3.47 -7.38 -11.44
C HIS A 63 -2.89 -6.10 -10.81
N TYR A 64 -1.91 -5.49 -11.47
CA TYR A 64 -1.35 -4.20 -11.09
C TYR A 64 -1.82 -3.10 -12.03
N LYS A 65 -1.69 -1.87 -11.57
CA LYS A 65 -1.89 -0.66 -12.36
C LYS A 65 -0.63 0.19 -12.25
N THR A 66 -0.06 0.59 -13.39
CA THR A 66 1.06 1.54 -13.40
C THR A 66 0.60 2.93 -12.98
N LEU A 67 1.54 3.86 -12.78
CA LEU A 67 1.22 5.26 -12.48
C LEU A 67 0.51 5.94 -13.66
N ASP A 68 0.83 5.55 -14.90
CA ASP A 68 0.15 6.00 -16.12
C ASP A 68 -1.24 5.37 -16.31
N GLY A 69 -1.61 4.44 -15.43
CA GLY A 69 -2.91 3.78 -15.42
C GLY A 69 -3.01 2.52 -16.26
N GLU A 70 -1.91 2.07 -16.84
CA GLU A 70 -1.85 0.86 -17.66
C GLU A 70 -1.93 -0.41 -16.78
N PRO A 71 -2.73 -1.42 -17.19
CA PRO A 71 -2.81 -2.68 -16.46
C PRO A 71 -1.55 -3.52 -16.71
N VAL A 72 -1.03 -4.16 -15.66
CA VAL A 72 0.05 -5.15 -15.74
C VAL A 72 -0.42 -6.44 -15.09
N ASP A 73 -0.27 -7.54 -15.81
CA ASP A 73 -0.66 -8.87 -15.33
C ASP A 73 0.54 -9.62 -14.71
N HIS A 74 0.25 -10.66 -13.94
CA HIS A 74 1.22 -11.59 -13.40
C HIS A 74 0.72 -13.01 -13.53
N LEU A 75 1.64 -13.98 -13.51
CA LEU A 75 1.25 -15.38 -13.56
C LEU A 75 0.44 -15.71 -12.30
N ARG A 76 -0.84 -16.03 -12.51
CA ARG A 76 -1.74 -16.52 -11.47
C ARG A 76 -2.16 -17.94 -11.83
N GLU A 77 -2.13 -18.85 -10.87
CA GLU A 77 -2.62 -20.21 -11.10
C GLU A 77 -4.11 -20.13 -11.48
N HIS A 78 -4.48 -20.72 -12.62
CA HIS A 78 -5.89 -20.88 -12.98
C HIS A 78 -6.52 -21.85 -11.97
N ARG A 79 -7.21 -21.32 -10.96
CA ARG A 79 -8.16 -22.11 -10.18
C ARG A 79 -9.32 -22.45 -11.11
N PHE A 80 -9.30 -23.68 -11.60
CA PHE A 80 -10.48 -24.32 -12.19
C PHE A 80 -11.55 -24.43 -11.09
N VAL A 81 -12.43 -23.44 -11.06
CA VAL A 81 -13.76 -23.54 -10.45
C VAL A 81 -14.79 -23.31 -11.53
#